data_AF-A0A9D7BC17-F1
#
_entry.id   AF-A0A9D7BC17-F1
#
_cell.length_a   1.000
_cell.length_b   1.000
_cell.length_c   1.000
_cell.angle_alpha   90.00
_cell.angle_beta   90.00
_cell.angle_gamma   90.00
#
_symmetry.space_group_name_H-M   'P 1'
#
loop_
_entity.id
_entity.type
_entity.pdbx_description
1 polymer ?
#
loop_
_entity_poly.entity_id
_entity_poly.type
_entity_poly.pdbx_seq_one_letter_code
_entity_poly.pdbx_strand_id
1 'polypeptide(L)'
;MDNWMFAKFDPSIPIDFTQNYQFQTLSTPMRGFFYNARNGTSFAVINNEVRVPIFRYLLNRPIKSDFINHLQVAAFGDIGAAWTGSDPYAADNSFNRLVISRNPLTITLNSTREPILASYGFGLRTRLLGYFVRADWAWGIDDGVTLPQVFHFSLSLDI
;
A
#
# COMPACT_ATOMS: atom_id res chain seq x y z
N MET A 1 1.31 7.77 -1.00
CA MET A 1 0.08 8.30 -0.42
C MET A 1 0.51 8.78 0.92
N ASP A 2 1.38 9.78 0.86
CA ASP A 2 1.76 10.53 2.02
C ASP A 2 0.54 11.43 2.21
N ASN A 3 -0.15 11.30 3.35
CA ASN A 3 -1.43 11.97 3.68
C ASN A 3 -2.75 11.21 3.37
N TRP A 4 -2.81 9.90 3.66
CA TRP A 4 -4.10 9.19 3.77
C TRP A 4 -4.86 9.62 5.03
N MET A 5 -6.05 10.22 4.87
CA MET A 5 -6.81 10.77 6.01
C MET A 5 -7.42 9.72 6.95
N PHE A 6 -7.48 8.45 6.54
CA PHE A 6 -8.05 7.35 7.32
C PHE A 6 -7.07 6.18 7.43
N ALA A 7 -5.80 6.52 7.64
CA ALA A 7 -4.74 5.59 8.00
C ALA A 7 -5.20 4.57 9.04
N LYS A 8 -5.27 3.29 8.67
CA LYS A 8 -5.40 2.19 9.64
C LYS A 8 -4.11 1.39 9.67
N PHE A 9 -3.87 0.77 10.82
CA PHE A 9 -2.70 -0.06 11.10
C PHE A 9 -3.15 -1.51 11.25
N ASP A 10 -2.41 -2.45 10.68
CA ASP A 10 -2.64 -3.88 10.84
C ASP A 10 -1.83 -4.43 12.04
N PRO A 11 -2.48 -4.84 13.14
CA PRO A 11 -1.80 -5.38 14.31
C PRO A 11 -1.47 -6.88 14.19
N SER A 12 -1.86 -7.56 13.10
CA SER A 12 -1.68 -9.01 12.95
C SER A 12 -0.23 -9.43 12.74
N ILE A 13 0.66 -8.48 12.39
CA ILE A 13 2.09 -8.73 12.19
C ILE A 13 2.87 -8.05 13.32
N PRO A 14 3.49 -8.82 14.24
CA PRO A 14 4.27 -8.25 15.33
C PRO A 14 5.50 -7.53 14.76
N ILE A 15 5.80 -6.35 15.30
CA ILE A 15 7.03 -5.61 15.00
C ILE A 15 8.15 -6.16 15.89
N ASP A 16 9.26 -6.56 15.29
CA ASP A 16 10.43 -7.04 16.02
C ASP A 16 11.33 -5.87 16.42
N PHE A 17 11.11 -5.34 17.63
CA PHE A 17 11.89 -4.23 18.18
C PHE A 17 13.39 -4.55 18.41
N THR A 18 13.82 -5.81 18.27
CA THR A 18 15.23 -6.18 18.41
C THR A 18 16.03 -5.97 17.13
N GLN A 19 15.35 -5.77 15.99
CA GLN A 19 15.99 -5.50 14.71
C GLN A 19 16.16 -4.00 14.50
N ASN A 20 17.37 -3.60 14.10
CA ASN A 20 17.66 -2.23 13.69
C ASN A 20 17.00 -1.96 12.33
N TYR A 21 15.72 -1.58 12.35
CA TYR A 21 15.05 -1.00 11.20
C TYR A 21 15.73 0.33 10.88
N GLN A 22 16.72 0.32 9.98
CA GLN A 22 17.48 1.51 9.61
C GLN A 22 16.60 2.61 9.00
N PHE A 23 15.39 2.24 8.58
CA PHE A 23 14.38 3.15 8.11
C PHE A 23 13.02 2.71 8.64
N GLN A 24 12.53 3.35 9.70
CA GLN A 24 11.09 3.40 9.99
C GLN A 24 10.40 4.35 9.00
N THR A 25 10.77 4.25 7.72
CA THR A 25 10.07 4.94 6.65
C THR A 25 8.75 4.20 6.53
N LEU A 26 7.66 4.89 6.84
CA LEU A 26 6.31 4.48 6.44
C LEU A 26 6.43 4.11 4.97
N SER A 27 6.54 2.80 4.71
CA SER A 27 7.01 2.30 3.43
C SER A 27 6.15 2.92 2.34
N THR A 28 6.81 3.31 1.26
CA THR A 28 6.21 3.89 0.07
C THR A 28 4.85 3.25 -0.20
N PRO A 29 3.82 4.07 -0.48
CA PRO A 29 2.43 3.65 -0.43
C PRO A 29 2.18 2.39 -1.25
N MET A 30 1.89 1.29 -0.54
CA MET A 30 1.19 0.16 -1.14
C MET A 30 -0.30 0.41 -0.96
N ARG A 31 -0.98 0.80 -2.03
CA ARG A 31 -2.44 0.93 -2.00
C ARG A 31 -3.05 -0.45 -1.76
N GLY A 32 -4.23 -0.50 -1.16
CA GLY A 32 -4.90 -1.78 -0.85
C GLY A 32 -4.45 -2.44 0.46
N PHE A 33 -3.44 -1.87 1.15
CA PHE A 33 -2.93 -2.37 2.42
C PHE A 33 -2.98 -1.30 3.50
N PHE A 34 -3.07 -1.75 4.74
CA PHE A 34 -2.92 -0.92 5.94
C PHE A 34 -1.44 -0.79 6.30
N TYR A 35 -1.11 0.19 7.15
CA TYR A 35 0.26 0.30 7.65
C TYR A 35 0.67 -0.98 8.38
N ASN A 36 1.95 -1.36 8.25
CA ASN A 36 2.50 -2.60 8.81
C ASN A 36 1.90 -3.89 8.20
N ALA A 37 1.44 -3.83 6.95
CA ALA A 37 1.07 -5.03 6.20
C ALA A 37 2.26 -5.99 5.98
N ARG A 38 3.51 -5.48 6.01
CA ARG A 38 4.77 -6.25 6.13
C ARG A 38 5.83 -5.42 6.84
N ASN A 39 6.76 -6.09 7.52
CA ASN A 39 7.92 -5.48 8.18
C ASN A 39 9.19 -6.29 7.91
N GLY A 40 10.35 -5.65 7.92
CA GLY A 40 11.63 -6.29 7.61
C GLY A 40 12.75 -5.26 7.65
N THR A 41 14.01 -5.71 7.70
CA THR A 41 15.17 -4.81 7.66
C THR A 41 15.43 -4.23 6.28
N SER A 42 14.95 -4.90 5.23
CA SER A 42 15.05 -4.49 3.82
C SER A 42 13.68 -4.48 3.16
N PHE A 43 13.49 -3.64 2.14
CA PHE A 43 12.26 -3.58 1.38
C PHE A 43 12.51 -3.15 -0.08
N ALA A 44 11.59 -3.54 -0.96
CA ALA A 44 11.52 -3.08 -2.34
C ALA A 44 10.06 -2.86 -2.72
N VAL A 45 9.75 -1.75 -3.42
CA VAL A 45 8.40 -1.43 -3.87
C VAL A 45 8.47 -0.88 -5.30
N ILE A 46 7.56 -1.34 -6.14
CA ILE A 46 7.35 -0.88 -7.51
C ILE A 46 5.89 -0.41 -7.62
N ASN A 47 5.69 0.85 -7.99
CA ASN A 47 4.37 1.41 -8.22
C ASN A 47 4.21 1.74 -9.71
N ASN A 48 3.20 1.15 -10.35
CA ASN A 48 2.82 1.46 -11.72
C ASN A 48 1.47 2.17 -11.72
N GLU A 49 1.37 3.31 -12.42
CA GLU A 49 0.14 4.09 -12.50
C GLU A 49 -0.02 4.68 -13.92
N VAL A 50 -1.17 4.44 -14.52
CA VAL A 50 -1.57 4.98 -15.82
C VAL A 50 -2.72 5.96 -15.60
N ARG A 51 -2.58 7.18 -16.11
CA ARG A 51 -3.55 8.27 -15.92
C ARG A 51 -4.10 8.77 -17.24
N VAL A 52 -5.42 8.95 -17.28
CA VAL A 52 -6.17 9.45 -18.43
C VAL A 52 -6.99 10.69 -18.04
N PRO A 53 -6.63 11.90 -18.53
CA PRO A 53 -7.46 13.09 -18.38
C PRO A 53 -8.68 13.03 -19.31
N ILE A 54 -9.79 12.50 -18.81
CA ILE A 54 -11.01 12.22 -19.59
C ILE A 54 -11.51 13.45 -20.35
N PHE A 55 -11.73 14.56 -19.65
CA PHE A 55 -12.39 15.71 -20.26
C PHE A 55 -11.49 16.55 -21.15
N ARG A 56 -10.17 16.54 -20.95
CA ARG A 56 -9.24 17.23 -21.85
C ARG A 56 -9.16 16.55 -23.22
N TYR A 57 -9.33 15.23 -23.28
CA TYR A 57 -9.35 14.52 -24.57
C TYR A 57 -10.71 14.60 -25.27
N LEU A 58 -11.81 14.68 -24.51
CA LEU A 58 -13.16 14.74 -25.09
C LEU A 58 -13.60 16.15 -25.49
N LEU A 59 -13.06 17.20 -24.86
CA LEU A 59 -13.48 18.59 -25.09
C LEU A 59 -12.33 19.41 -25.70
N ASN A 60 -12.44 19.71 -27.00
CA ASN A 60 -11.51 20.61 -27.71
C ASN A 60 -11.78 22.11 -27.43
N ARG A 61 -12.31 22.45 -26.24
CA ARG A 61 -12.65 23.82 -25.86
C ARG A 61 -12.20 24.12 -24.43
N PRO A 62 -11.83 25.38 -24.11
CA PRO A 62 -11.46 25.76 -22.76
C PRO A 62 -12.61 25.50 -21.78
N ILE A 63 -12.35 24.69 -20.77
CA ILE A 63 -13.31 24.32 -19.72
C ILE A 63 -13.18 25.32 -18.57
N LYS A 64 -14.26 26.07 -18.28
CA LYS A 64 -14.27 27.05 -17.17
C LYS A 64 -14.22 26.40 -15.78
N SER A 65 -14.77 25.19 -15.64
CA SER A 65 -14.78 24.46 -14.37
C SER A 65 -13.42 23.80 -14.12
N ASP A 66 -12.76 24.23 -13.05
CA ASP A 66 -11.47 23.72 -12.63
C ASP A 66 -11.50 22.22 -12.29
N PHE A 67 -12.58 21.78 -11.64
CA PHE A 67 -12.83 20.38 -11.31
C PHE A 67 -12.87 19.49 -12.56
N ILE A 68 -13.63 19.91 -13.58
CA ILE A 68 -13.78 19.13 -14.81
C ILE A 68 -12.48 19.15 -15.62
N ASN A 69 -11.79 20.30 -15.67
CA ASN A 69 -10.54 20.46 -16.39
C ASN A 69 -9.40 19.57 -15.84
N HIS A 70 -9.44 19.25 -14.55
CA HIS A 70 -8.43 18.45 -13.86
C HIS A 70 -8.88 17.04 -13.50
N LEU A 71 -10.10 16.63 -13.85
CA LEU A 71 -10.55 15.27 -13.59
C LEU A 71 -9.75 14.27 -14.43
N GLN A 72 -9.07 13.37 -13.73
CA GLN A 72 -8.28 12.28 -14.27
C GLN A 72 -8.77 10.97 -13.66
N VAL A 73 -8.87 9.94 -14.49
CA VAL A 73 -9.00 8.57 -14.03
C VAL A 73 -7.62 7.94 -14.06
N ALA A 74 -7.29 7.18 -13.02
CA ALA A 74 -6.06 6.43 -12.93
C ALA A 74 -6.38 4.93 -12.79
N ALA A 75 -5.59 4.09 -13.42
CA ALA A 75 -5.48 2.68 -13.07
C ALA A 75 -4.06 2.44 -12.55
N PHE A 76 -3.92 1.61 -11.53
CA PHE A 76 -2.63 1.36 -10.92
C PHE A 76 -2.45 -0.09 -10.49
N GLY A 77 -1.18 -0.48 -10.38
CA GLY A 77 -0.73 -1.73 -9.80
C GLY A 77 0.53 -1.48 -8.99
N ASP A 78 0.52 -1.93 -7.74
CA ASP A 78 1.67 -1.83 -6.84
C ASP A 78 2.16 -3.25 -6.52
N ILE A 79 3.48 -3.43 -6.44
CA ILE A 79 4.11 -4.67 -6.00
C ILE A 79 5.16 -4.28 -4.98
N GLY A 80 5.18 -4.94 -3.83
CA GLY A 80 6.17 -4.66 -2.80
C GLY A 80 6.52 -5.90 -2.02
N ALA A 81 7.74 -5.94 -1.50
CA ALA A 81 8.20 -6.96 -0.60
C ALA A 81 8.99 -6.30 0.53
N ALA A 82 8.84 -6.82 1.73
CA ALA A 82 9.75 -6.56 2.83
C ALA A 82 10.39 -7.89 3.23
N TRP A 83 11.59 -7.85 3.79
CA TRP A 83 12.26 -9.04 4.30
C TRP A 83 13.34 -8.70 5.33
N THR A 84 13.70 -9.68 6.15
CA THR A 84 14.91 -9.67 6.96
C THR A 84 15.84 -10.74 6.44
N GLY A 85 17.08 -10.37 6.12
CA GLY A 85 18.12 -11.30 5.67
C GLY A 85 18.75 -10.93 4.34
N SER A 86 19.39 -11.90 3.69
CA SER A 86 20.05 -11.71 2.38
C SER A 86 19.08 -11.42 1.25
N ASP A 87 17.88 -12.01 1.30
CA ASP A 87 16.88 -11.95 0.23
C ASP A 87 15.47 -12.28 0.78
N PRO A 88 14.40 -12.02 0.00
CA PRO A 88 13.03 -12.25 0.44
C PRO A 88 12.67 -13.69 0.79
N TYR A 89 13.43 -14.69 0.34
CA TYR A 89 13.14 -16.11 0.61
C TYR A 89 14.18 -16.75 1.54
N ALA A 90 15.07 -15.94 2.13
CA ALA A 90 16.08 -16.42 3.05
C ALA A 90 15.44 -17.05 4.31
N ALA A 91 16.06 -18.09 4.86
CA ALA A 91 15.49 -18.84 5.98
C ALA A 91 15.42 -18.03 7.30
N ASP A 92 16.20 -16.95 7.40
CA ASP A 92 16.16 -15.95 8.47
C ASP A 92 15.00 -14.96 8.30
N ASN A 93 14.38 -14.90 7.12
CA ASN A 93 13.14 -14.19 6.85
C ASN A 93 11.92 -14.95 7.41
N SER A 94 12.02 -15.38 8.67
CA SER A 94 10.96 -16.12 9.36
C SER A 94 9.82 -15.16 9.71
N PHE A 95 8.99 -14.87 8.72
CA PHE A 95 7.91 -13.89 8.78
C PHE A 95 6.86 -14.12 9.86
N ASN A 96 6.88 -15.27 10.55
CA ASN A 96 5.99 -15.55 11.65
C ASN A 96 6.46 -16.86 12.32
N ARG A 97 7.43 -16.79 13.24
CA ARG A 97 7.53 -17.83 14.28
C ARG A 97 6.52 -17.50 15.38
N LEU A 98 5.25 -17.82 15.15
CA LEU A 98 4.23 -17.72 16.20
C LEU A 98 4.43 -18.89 17.16
N VAL A 99 5.08 -18.62 18.29
CA VAL A 99 5.21 -19.59 19.38
C VAL A 99 3.97 -19.45 20.27
N ILE A 100 2.98 -20.30 20.03
CA ILE A 100 1.83 -20.40 20.93
C ILE A 100 2.21 -21.42 22.01
N SER A 101 2.64 -20.92 23.17
CA SER A 101 2.90 -21.75 24.34
C SER A 101 1.63 -21.88 25.18
N ARG A 102 1.02 -23.06 25.18
CA ARG A 102 -0.11 -23.39 26.03
C ARG A 102 0.16 -24.75 26.68
N ASN A 103 0.67 -24.71 27.92
CA ASN A 103 1.13 -25.88 28.66
C ASN A 103 0.11 -27.05 28.59
N PRO A 104 0.50 -28.30 28.23
CA PRO A 104 1.85 -28.83 28.02
C PRO A 104 2.38 -28.74 26.57
N LEU A 105 1.68 -28.05 25.65
CA LEU A 105 2.07 -27.97 24.24
C LEU A 105 2.70 -26.62 23.87
N THR A 106 3.88 -26.67 23.26
CA THR A 106 4.48 -25.53 22.56
C THR A 106 4.33 -25.77 21.07
N ILE A 107 3.40 -25.05 20.43
CA ILE A 107 3.22 -25.14 18.98
C ILE A 107 4.04 -24.00 18.36
N THR A 108 5.10 -24.38 17.64
CA THR A 108 5.87 -23.45 16.82
C THR A 108 5.30 -23.50 15.42
N LEU A 109 4.48 -22.51 15.07
CA LEU A 109 4.04 -22.33 13.70
C LEU A 109 5.12 -21.56 12.96
N ASN A 110 5.84 -22.23 12.07
CA ASN A 110 6.66 -21.57 11.05
C ASN A 110 5.72 -21.25 9.90
N SER A 111 5.17 -20.04 9.86
CA SER A 111 4.34 -19.61 8.73
C SER A 111 5.23 -19.03 7.65
N THR A 112 5.46 -19.80 6.59
CA THR A 112 6.13 -19.36 5.36
C THR A 112 5.14 -18.51 4.55
N ARG A 113 4.79 -17.34 5.09
CA ARG A 113 3.86 -16.41 4.42
C ARG A 113 4.60 -15.72 3.28
N GLU A 114 3.99 -15.65 2.09
CA GLU A 114 4.61 -15.02 0.92
C GLU A 114 5.15 -13.62 1.24
N PRO A 115 6.46 -13.34 1.05
CA PRO A 115 7.05 -12.02 1.32
C PRO A 115 6.57 -10.93 0.35
N ILE A 116 6.13 -11.32 -0.85
CA ILE A 116 5.65 -10.39 -1.88
C ILE A 116 4.17 -10.08 -1.66
N LEU A 117 3.86 -8.80 -1.57
CA LEU A 117 2.53 -8.24 -1.68
C LEU A 117 2.33 -7.63 -3.06
N ALA A 118 1.13 -7.74 -3.60
CA ALA A 118 0.73 -7.00 -4.78
C ALA A 118 -0.60 -6.30 -4.52
N SER A 119 -0.89 -5.25 -5.26
CA SER A 119 -2.21 -4.65 -5.29
C SER A 119 -2.51 -4.05 -6.64
N TYR A 120 -3.79 -3.87 -6.90
CA TYR A 120 -4.26 -3.19 -8.08
C TYR A 120 -5.49 -2.37 -7.75
N GLY A 121 -5.81 -1.42 -8.61
CA GLY A 121 -6.98 -0.59 -8.40
C GLY A 121 -7.13 0.51 -9.42
N PHE A 122 -8.10 1.37 -9.13
CA PHE A 122 -8.35 2.56 -9.92
C PHE A 122 -8.62 3.74 -9.01
N GLY A 123 -8.39 4.93 -9.53
CA GLY A 123 -8.49 6.16 -8.79
C GLY A 123 -9.09 7.29 -9.61
N LEU A 124 -9.66 8.25 -8.89
CA LEU A 124 -10.08 9.54 -9.40
C LEU A 124 -9.20 10.61 -8.80
N ARG A 125 -8.70 11.50 -9.64
CA ARG A 125 -7.94 12.68 -9.22
C ARG A 125 -8.56 13.92 -9.84
N THR A 126 -8.70 14.98 -9.05
CA THR A 126 -9.18 16.27 -9.53
C THR A 126 -8.68 17.41 -8.66
N ARG A 127 -8.93 18.65 -9.09
CA ARG A 127 -8.72 19.85 -8.30
C ARG A 127 -10.06 20.42 -7.85
N LEU A 128 -10.22 20.60 -6.55
CA LEU A 128 -11.43 21.15 -5.93
C LEU A 128 -11.02 22.34 -5.06
N LEU A 129 -11.54 23.53 -5.39
CA LEU A 129 -11.30 24.76 -4.61
C LEU A 129 -9.80 25.07 -4.37
N GLY A 130 -8.93 24.71 -5.33
CA GLY A 130 -7.48 24.89 -5.21
C GLY A 130 -6.72 23.71 -4.61
N TYR A 131 -7.40 22.71 -4.05
CA TYR A 131 -6.80 21.51 -3.47
C TYR A 131 -6.84 20.34 -4.44
N PHE A 132 -5.76 19.55 -4.50
CA PHE A 132 -5.80 18.29 -5.21
C PHE A 132 -6.45 17.22 -4.34
N VAL A 133 -7.51 16.63 -4.87
CA VAL A 133 -8.24 15.53 -4.24
C VAL A 133 -7.92 14.27 -5.01
N ARG A 134 -7.62 13.18 -4.28
CA ARG A 134 -7.47 11.84 -4.84
C ARG A 134 -8.33 10.87 -4.05
N ALA A 135 -9.05 10.03 -4.79
CA ALA A 135 -9.88 8.95 -4.26
C ALA A 135 -9.49 7.67 -5.01
N ASP A 136 -8.84 6.73 -4.31
CA ASP A 136 -8.37 5.48 -4.90
C ASP A 136 -9.06 4.29 -4.26
N TRP A 137 -9.52 3.36 -5.09
CA TRP A 137 -10.05 2.07 -4.69
C TRP A 137 -9.05 0.99 -5.05
N ALA A 138 -8.56 0.28 -4.04
CA ALA A 138 -7.48 -0.67 -4.20
C ALA A 138 -7.81 -2.03 -3.58
N TRP A 139 -7.38 -3.08 -4.24
CA TRP A 139 -7.45 -4.46 -3.78
C TRP A 139 -6.04 -4.97 -3.55
N GLY A 140 -5.73 -5.34 -2.31
CA GLY A 140 -4.49 -6.04 -1.98
C GLY A 140 -4.58 -7.51 -2.36
N ILE A 141 -3.45 -8.11 -2.72
CA ILE A 141 -3.25 -9.53 -2.93
C ILE A 141 -2.16 -9.94 -1.96
N ASP A 142 -2.51 -10.81 -1.03
CA ASP A 142 -1.62 -11.33 0.00
C ASP A 142 -1.71 -12.85 -0.01
N ASP A 143 -0.57 -13.52 -0.16
CA ASP A 143 -0.49 -14.99 -0.23
C ASP A 143 -1.39 -15.59 -1.34
N GLY A 144 -1.50 -14.89 -2.47
CA GLY A 144 -2.38 -15.27 -3.59
C GLY A 144 -3.87 -15.03 -3.37
N VAL A 145 -4.27 -14.50 -2.21
CA VAL A 145 -5.66 -14.20 -1.87
C VAL A 145 -5.93 -12.70 -2.03
N THR A 146 -7.00 -12.37 -2.76
CA THR A 146 -7.47 -10.98 -2.87
C THR A 146 -8.16 -10.55 -1.57
N LEU A 147 -7.63 -9.50 -0.96
CA LEU A 147 -8.16 -8.87 0.24
C LEU A 147 -9.38 -7.98 -0.08
N PRO A 148 -10.21 -7.66 0.92
CA PRO A 148 -11.27 -6.67 0.77
C PRO A 148 -10.74 -5.33 0.27
N GLN A 149 -11.59 -4.65 -0.49
CA GLN A 149 -11.29 -3.33 -1.04
C GLN A 149 -10.94 -2.32 0.06
N VAL A 150 -9.85 -1.58 -0.14
CA VAL A 150 -9.47 -0.45 0.71
C VAL A 150 -9.67 0.84 -0.08
N PHE A 151 -10.43 1.76 0.51
CA PHE A 151 -10.63 3.09 -0.02
C PHE A 151 -9.60 4.06 0.57
N HIS A 152 -8.83 4.68 -0.31
CA HIS A 152 -7.84 5.70 0.01
C HIS A 152 -8.38 7.06 -0.41
N PHE A 153 -8.32 8.02 0.51
CA PHE A 153 -8.66 9.39 0.23
C PHE A 153 -7.56 10.30 0.76
N SER A 154 -7.06 11.19 -0.10
CA SER A 154 -6.01 12.13 0.24
C SER A 154 -6.30 13.52 -0.32
N LEU A 155 -5.93 14.52 0.47
CA LEU A 155 -5.91 15.92 0.10
C LEU A 155 -4.46 16.41 0.13
N SER A 156 -4.05 17.09 -0.92
CA SER A 156 -2.73 17.76 -0.97
C SER A 156 -2.91 19.23 -1.33
N LEU A 157 -2.28 20.10 -0.53
CA LEU A 157 -2.11 21.52 -0.88
C LEU A 157 -1.00 21.63 -1.92
N ASP A 158 -1.22 22.44 -2.94
CA ASP A 158 -0.14 22.94 -3.79
C ASP A 158 0.49 24.11 -3.01
N ILE A 159 1.75 23.98 -2.59
CA ILE A 159 2.54 25.11 -2.05
C ILE A 159 3.56 25.51 -3.11
#